data_AF-A0A076PT22-F1
#
_entry.id   AF-A0A076PT22-F1
#
_cell.length_a   1.000
_cell.length_b   1.000
_cell.length_c   1.000
_cell.angle_alpha   90.00
_cell.angle_beta   90.00
_cell.angle_gamma   90.00
#
_symmetry.space_group_name_H-M   'P 1'
#
loop_
_entity.id
_entity.type
_entity.pdbx_description
1 polymer ?
#
loop_
_entity_poly.entity_id
_entity_poly.type
_entity_poly.pdbx_seq_one_letter_code
_entity_poly.pdbx_strand_id
1 'polypeptide(L)' 'MSHFAITHYDKDHVRRRMVIGAPNNLMARDCAVRIYGAAWFMSCVRV' A
#
# COMPACT_ATOMS: atom_id res chain seq x y z
N MET A 1 7.40 6.91 -14.34
CA MET A 1 6.65 6.06 -13.38
C MET A 1 6.59 6.79 -12.06
N SER A 2 5.47 6.72 -11.33
CA SER A 2 5.34 7.38 -10.02
C SER A 2 5.65 6.39 -8.91
N HIS A 3 6.23 6.88 -7.82
CA HIS A 3 6.43 6.07 -6.62
C HIS A 3 5.35 6.42 -5.59
N PHE A 4 4.92 5.42 -4.83
CA PHE A 4 3.93 5.57 -3.77
C PHE A 4 4.44 4.94 -2.49
N ALA A 5 4.51 5.74 -1.43
CA ALA A 5 4.74 5.26 -0.07
C ALA A 5 3.42 4.77 0.50
N ILE A 6 3.38 3.48 0.87
CA ILE A 6 2.20 2.82 1.42
C ILE A 6 2.46 2.46 2.87
N THR A 7 1.53 2.83 3.75
CA THR A 7 1.45 2.26 5.09
C THR A 7 0.23 1.35 5.13
N HIS A 8 0.46 0.06 5.35
CA HIS A 8 -0.55 -0.99 5.47
C HIS A 8 -0.60 -1.45 6.94
N TYR A 9 -1.79 -1.53 7.50
CA TYR A 9 -2.06 -2.21 8.76
C TYR A 9 -3.01 -3.35 8.46
N ASP A 10 -2.62 -4.57 8.82
CA ASP A 10 -3.49 -5.74 8.67
C ASP A 10 -4.50 -5.87 9.82
N LYS A 11 -5.34 -6.90 9.75
CA LYS A 11 -6.33 -7.24 10.79
C LYS A 11 -5.71 -7.50 12.17
N ASP A 12 -4.45 -7.96 12.20
CA ASP A 12 -3.71 -8.29 13.41
C ASP A 12 -2.93 -7.05 13.92
N HIS A 13 -3.22 -5.87 13.35
CA HIS A 13 -2.62 -4.58 13.67
C HIS A 13 -1.11 -4.52 13.42
N VAL A 14 -0.58 -5.42 12.56
CA VAL A 14 0.81 -5.39 12.14
C VAL A 14 0.98 -4.31 11.07
N ARG A 15 1.86 -3.36 11.38
CA ARG A 15 2.22 -2.28 10.49
C ARG A 15 3.29 -2.72 9.49
N ARG A 16 3.03 -2.51 8.20
CA ARG A 16 3.99 -2.67 7.10
C ARG A 16 4.12 -1.37 6.32
N ARG A 17 5.35 -0.98 6.01
CA ARG A 17 5.66 0.18 5.16
C ARG A 17 6.40 -0.29 3.93
N MET A 18 6.03 0.23 2.77
CA MET A 18 6.69 -0.08 1.52
C MET A 18 6.60 1.09 0.53
N VAL A 19 7.45 1.05 -0.50
CA VAL A 19 7.37 1.94 -1.65
C VAL A 19 7.10 1.10 -2.89
N ILE A 20 6.02 1.41 -3.60
CA ILE A 20 5.64 0.73 -4.85
C ILE A 20 5.77 1.71 -6.02
N GLY A 21 6.43 1.29 -7.09
CA GLY A 21 6.34 1.97 -8.38
C GLY A 21 5.05 1.57 -9.09
N ALA A 22 4.18 2.54 -9.37
CA ALA A 22 2.91 2.28 -10.05
C ALA A 22 2.50 3.44 -10.99
N PRO A 23 1.64 3.20 -11.98
CA PRO A 23 1.10 4.26 -12.84
C PRO A 23 0.24 5.27 -12.07
N ASN A 24 -0.53 4.81 -11.08
CA ASN A 24 -1.44 5.63 -10.29
C ASN A 24 -1.66 5.05 -8.87
N ASN A 25 -2.36 5.81 -8.01
CA ASN A 25 -2.60 5.46 -6.61
C ASN A 25 -3.45 4.18 -6.45
N LEU A 26 -4.47 4.01 -7.31
CA LEU A 26 -5.36 2.84 -7.29
C LEU A 26 -4.59 1.54 -7.51
N MET A 27 -3.72 1.51 -8.52
CA MET A 27 -2.88 0.34 -8.80
C MET A 27 -1.87 0.07 -7.68
N ALA A 28 -1.30 1.12 -7.07
CA ALA A 28 -0.40 0.96 -5.93
C ALA A 28 -1.10 0.31 -4.73
N ARG A 29 -2.34 0.74 -4.44
CA ARG A 29 -3.18 0.14 -3.38
C ARG A 29 -3.56 -1.29 -3.69
N ASP A 30 -3.98 -1.60 -4.91
CA ASP A 30 -4.34 -2.96 -5.31
C ASP A 30 -3.14 -3.91 -5.19
N CYS A 31 -1.95 -3.49 -5.63
CA CYS A 31 -0.72 -4.24 -5.41
C CYS A 31 -0.47 -4.50 -3.92
N ALA A 32 -0.64 -3.49 -3.07
CA ALA A 32 -0.44 -3.65 -1.62
C ALA A 32 -1.39 -4.69 -1.01
N VAL A 33 -2.66 -4.68 -1.41
CA VAL A 33 -3.65 -5.67 -0.96
C VAL A 33 -3.34 -7.06 -1.49
N ARG A 34 -2.83 -7.21 -2.72
CA ARG A 34 -2.43 -8.53 -3.26
C ARG A 34 -1.22 -9.12 -2.53
N ILE A 35 -0.29 -8.29 -2.05
CA ILE A 35 0.92 -8.76 -1.34
C ILE A 35 0.60 -9.14 0.11
N TYR A 36 -0.15 -8.30 0.83
CA TYR A 36 -0.34 -8.44 2.28
C TYR A 36 -1.77 -8.80 2.70
N GLY A 37 -2.67 -8.99 1.74
CA GLY A 37 -4.09 -9.18 2.00
C GLY A 37 -4.82 -7.89 2.38
N ALA A 38 -6.06 -8.06 2.84
CA ALA A 38 -6.92 -6.95 3.23
C ALA A 38 -6.29 -6.12 4.36
N ALA A 39 -6.32 -4.80 4.19
CA ALA A 39 -5.86 -3.87 5.20
C ALA A 39 -7.03 -3.47 6.10
N TRP A 40 -6.80 -3.44 7.41
CA TRP A 40 -7.65 -2.71 8.35
C TRP A 40 -7.55 -1.20 8.10
N PHE A 41 -6.33 -0.71 7.85
CA PHE A 41 -6.07 0.67 7.47
C PHE A 41 -4.96 0.72 6.42
N MET A 42 -5.15 1.57 5.41
CA MET A 42 -4.13 1.81 4.39
C MET A 42 -4.03 3.29 4.03
N SER A 43 -2.81 3.83 4.09
CA SER A 43 -2.47 5.11 3.47
C SER A 43 -1.58 4.88 2.24
N CYS A 44 -1.75 5.71 1.22
CA CYS A 44 -0.98 5.66 -0.02
C CYS A 44 -0.70 7.09 -0.48
N VAL A 45 0.55 7.52 -0.39
CA VAL A 45 1.00 8.88 -0.68
C VAL A 45 1.99 8.83 -1.83
N ARG A 46 1.81 9.70 -2.83
CA ARG A 46 2.76 9.82 -3.94
C ARG A 46 4.07 10.42 -3.44
N VAL A 47 5.18 9.83 -3.85
CA VAL A 47 6.55 10.30 -3.62
C VAL A 47 7.14 10.77 -4.94
#